data_AF-A0A4R9XSJ2-F1
#
_entry.id   AF-A0A4R9XSJ2-F1
#
_cell.length_a   1.000
_cell.length_b   1.000
_cell.length_c   1.000
_cell.angle_alpha   90.00
_cell.angle_beta   90.00
_cell.angle_gamma   90.00
#
_symmetry.space_group_name_H-M   'P 1'
#
loop_
_entity.id
_entity.type
_entity.pdbx_description
1 polymer ?
#
loop_
_entity_poly.entity_id
_entity_poly.type
_entity_poly.pdbx_seq_one_letter_code
_entity_poly.pdbx_strand_id
1 'polypeptide(L)'
;MSLTFPNRSRSYDEASKRIRFAGYDGMSQISFLVDADAISEALPGTVTAEATYLAAFDAAAGSIHDVARNAYSRSHKSMYVLTAADFR
;
A
#
# COMPACT_ATOMS: atom_id res chain seq x y z
N MET A 1 -8.85 -9.98 14.91
CA MET A 1 -7.97 -10.81 14.07
C MET A 1 -6.85 -9.94 13.55
N SER A 2 -5.62 -10.44 13.55
CA SER A 2 -4.43 -9.62 13.32
C SER A 2 -4.01 -9.74 11.87
N LEU A 3 -4.36 -8.74 11.06
CA LEU A 3 -3.83 -8.58 9.71
C LEU A 3 -2.30 -8.54 9.79
N THR A 4 -1.65 -9.53 9.18
CA THR A 4 -0.20 -9.70 9.17
C THR A 4 0.35 -9.49 7.76
N PHE A 5 1.55 -8.93 7.70
CA PHE A 5 2.25 -8.66 6.45
C PHE A 5 3.59 -9.41 6.48
N PRO A 6 3.58 -10.76 6.47
CA PRO A 6 4.80 -11.56 6.56
C PRO A 6 5.68 -11.38 5.33
N ASN A 7 5.09 -11.01 4.19
CA ASN A 7 5.80 -10.73 2.96
C ASN A 7 5.56 -9.28 2.56
N ARG A 8 6.63 -8.48 2.45
CA ARG A 8 6.59 -7.14 1.83
C ARG A 8 6.51 -7.25 0.30
N SER A 9 5.74 -8.21 -0.22
CA SER A 9 5.51 -8.37 -1.66
C SER A 9 4.78 -7.13 -2.16
N ARG A 10 5.57 -6.19 -2.65
CA ARG A 10 5.15 -4.90 -3.20
C ARG A 10 5.52 -4.89 -4.67
N SER A 11 4.55 -4.57 -5.51
CA SER A 11 4.75 -4.39 -6.94
C SER A 11 4.22 -3.02 -7.28
N TYR A 12 5.06 -2.20 -7.89
CA TYR A 12 4.67 -0.92 -8.41
C TYR A 12 4.07 -1.11 -9.79
N ASP A 13 2.86 -0.59 -9.97
CA ASP A 13 2.17 -0.51 -11.25
C ASP A 13 2.50 0.85 -11.87
N GLU A 14 3.40 0.88 -12.85
CA GLU A 14 3.78 2.11 -13.57
C GLU A 14 2.61 2.73 -14.33
N ALA A 15 1.71 1.90 -14.88
CA ALA A 15 0.57 2.37 -15.67
C ALA A 15 -0.41 3.21 -14.84
N SER A 16 -0.61 2.82 -13.58
CA SER A 16 -1.52 3.47 -12.65
C SER A 16 -0.81 4.34 -11.61
N LYS A 17 0.53 4.24 -11.50
CA LYS A 17 1.37 4.84 -10.45
C LYS A 17 0.90 4.44 -9.06
N ARG A 18 0.70 3.15 -8.84
CA ARG A 18 0.21 2.61 -7.56
C ARG A 18 1.06 1.46 -7.09
N ILE A 19 1.27 1.36 -5.78
CA ILE A 19 1.96 0.22 -5.19
C ILE A 19 0.91 -0.77 -4.70
N ARG A 20 0.93 -1.98 -5.24
CA ARG A 20 0.09 -3.08 -4.77
C ARG A 20 0.88 -3.94 -3.79
N PHE A 21 0.26 -4.24 -2.66
CA PHE A 21 0.78 -5.18 -1.67
C PHE A 21 -0.34 -6.09 -1.15
N ALA A 22 0.03 -7.19 -0.49
CA ALA A 22 -0.91 -8.13 0.07
C ALA A 22 -0.73 -8.28 1.58
N GLY A 23 -1.83 -8.26 2.31
CA GLY A 23 -1.90 -8.64 3.72
C GLY A 23 -2.54 -10.01 3.87
N TYR A 24 -2.28 -10.66 4.99
CA TYR A 24 -2.82 -11.97 5.32
C TYR A 24 -3.54 -11.92 6.67
N ASP A 25 -4.81 -12.32 6.68
CA ASP A 25 -5.57 -12.58 7.89
C ASP A 25 -5.77 -14.09 8.02
N GLY A 26 -4.76 -14.76 8.58
CA GLY A 26 -4.68 -16.21 8.60
C GLY A 26 -4.54 -16.80 7.19
N MET A 27 -5.61 -17.42 6.70
CA MET A 27 -5.65 -18.06 5.37
C MET A 27 -6.17 -17.13 4.26
N SER A 28 -6.76 -15.99 4.63
CA SER A 28 -7.29 -15.05 3.67
C SER A 28 -6.20 -14.09 3.22
N GLN A 29 -5.98 -13.99 1.91
CA GLN A 29 -5.16 -12.94 1.31
C GLN A 29 -6.05 -11.72 1.04
N ILE A 30 -5.62 -10.55 1.52
CA ILE A 30 -6.26 -9.26 1.29
C ILE A 30 -5.34 -8.45 0.39
N SER A 31 -5.88 -7.97 -0.73
CA SER A 31 -5.15 -7.10 -1.65
C SER A 31 -5.28 -5.63 -1.23
N PHE A 32 -4.17 -4.93 -1.10
CA PHE A 32 -4.13 -3.50 -0.83
C PHE A 32 -3.41 -2.78 -1.96
N LEU A 33 -3.99 -1.67 -2.41
CA LEU A 33 -3.38 -0.78 -3.38
C LEU A 33 -3.19 0.55 -2.69
N VAL A 34 -1.98 1.11 -2.75
CA VAL A 34 -1.74 2.49 -2.32
C VAL A 34 -1.39 3.34 -3.52
N ASP A 35 -1.98 4.53 -3.59
CA ASP A 35 -1.59 5.50 -4.60
C ASP A 35 -0.18 6.00 -4.32
N ALA A 36 0.71 5.99 -5.30
CA ALA A 36 2.09 6.42 -5.09
C ALA A 36 2.16 7.92 -4.78
N ASP A 37 1.20 8.68 -5.32
CA ASP A 37 0.98 10.10 -5.03
C ASP A 37 0.60 10.34 -3.55
N ALA A 38 0.02 9.34 -2.86
CA ALA A 38 -0.35 9.43 -1.46
C ALA A 38 0.84 9.44 -0.50
N ILE A 39 1.98 8.91 -0.93
CA ILE A 39 3.18 8.69 -0.12
C ILE A 39 4.38 9.46 -0.64
N SER A 40 4.36 9.88 -1.90
CA SER A 40 5.40 10.70 -2.49
C SER A 40 4.83 11.53 -3.63
N GLU A 41 4.98 12.85 -3.59
CA GLU A 41 4.68 13.76 -4.71
C GLU A 41 5.75 13.66 -5.82
N ALA A 42 6.30 12.45 -6.06
CA ALA A 42 7.37 12.29 -7.03
C ALA A 42 6.81 12.52 -8.44
N LEU A 43 7.44 13.43 -9.19
CA LEU A 43 6.98 13.78 -10.52
C LEU A 43 6.86 12.54 -11.43
N PRO A 44 5.71 12.36 -12.10
CA PRO A 44 5.51 11.22 -12.96
C PRO A 44 6.36 11.32 -14.23
N GLY A 45 7.27 10.36 -14.44
CA GLY A 45 7.95 10.21 -15.73
C GLY A 45 9.41 9.77 -15.69
N THR A 46 10.00 9.53 -14.52
CA THR A 46 11.37 9.01 -14.44
C THR A 46 11.37 7.53 -14.08
N VAL A 47 12.12 6.73 -14.83
CA VAL A 47 12.36 5.29 -14.58
C VAL A 47 12.98 5.06 -13.17
N THR A 48 13.55 6.11 -12.59
CA THR A 48 14.06 6.13 -11.21
C THR A 48 12.95 6.26 -10.15
N ALA A 49 11.73 6.61 -10.54
CA ALA A 49 10.63 6.88 -9.63
C ALA A 49 10.14 5.62 -8.92
N GLU A 50 10.15 4.44 -9.54
CA GLU A 50 9.75 3.20 -8.88
C GLU A 50 10.56 2.97 -7.60
N ALA A 51 11.88 2.99 -7.68
CA ALA A 51 12.74 2.79 -6.52
C ALA A 51 12.51 3.86 -5.43
N THR A 52 12.28 5.11 -5.84
CA THR A 52 11.92 6.21 -4.94
C THR A 52 10.58 5.96 -4.25
N TYR A 53 9.56 5.52 -4.99
CA TYR A 53 8.25 5.19 -4.45
C TYR A 53 8.29 3.99 -3.52
N LEU A 54 9.05 2.95 -3.88
CA LEU A 54 9.24 1.78 -3.03
C LEU A 54 9.99 2.14 -1.74
N ALA A 55 10.98 3.04 -1.81
CA ALA A 55 11.69 3.54 -0.63
C ALA A 55 10.78 4.42 0.26
N ALA A 56 9.99 5.31 -0.33
CA ALA A 56 9.00 6.12 0.39
C ALA A 56 7.93 5.23 1.05
N PHE A 57 7.45 4.20 0.33
CA PHE A 57 6.58 3.19 0.88
C PHE A 57 7.23 2.44 2.04
N ASP A 58 8.50 2.05 1.94
CA ASP A 58 9.21 1.36 3.02
C ASP A 58 9.33 2.25 4.28
N ALA A 59 9.65 3.53 4.09
CA ALA A 59 9.70 4.52 5.15
C ALA A 59 8.32 4.75 5.80
N ALA A 60 7.25 4.78 5.00
CA ALA A 60 5.88 4.92 5.46
C ALA A 60 5.18 3.59 5.79
N ALA A 61 5.87 2.44 5.67
CA ALA A 61 5.25 1.12 5.74
C ALA A 61 4.53 0.87 7.08
N GLY A 62 5.07 1.42 8.17
CA GLY A 62 4.41 1.38 9.48
C GLY A 62 3.02 2.01 9.45
N SER A 63 2.91 3.24 8.94
CA SER A 63 1.64 3.96 8.81
C SER A 63 0.71 3.28 7.81
N ILE A 64 1.23 2.83 6.66
CA ILE A 64 0.43 2.12 5.64
C ILE A 64 -0.19 0.85 6.22
N HIS A 65 0.57 0.06 6.97
CA HIS A 65 0.05 -1.15 7.61
C HIS A 65 -1.01 -0.82 8.67
N ASP A 66 -0.86 0.29 9.40
CA ASP A 66 -1.84 0.71 10.41
C ASP A 66 -3.15 1.17 9.77
N VAL A 67 -3.07 2.03 8.74
CA VAL A 67 -4.23 2.46 7.94
C VAL A 67 -4.90 1.26 7.28
N ALA A 68 -4.13 0.34 6.69
CA ALA A 68 -4.66 -0.90 6.11
C ALA A 68 -5.40 -1.75 7.14
N ARG A 69 -4.86 -1.87 8.36
CA ARG A 69 -5.50 -2.60 9.46
C ARG A 69 -6.79 -1.91 9.92
N ASN A 70 -6.80 -0.58 10.03
CA ASN A 70 -7.99 0.19 10.39
C ASN A 70 -9.08 0.08 9.33
N ALA A 71 -8.73 0.24 8.05
CA ALA A 71 -9.64 0.05 6.92
C ALA A 71 -10.21 -1.38 6.88
N TYR A 72 -9.35 -2.39 7.10
CA TYR A 72 -9.74 -3.78 7.20
C TYR A 72 -10.75 -4.02 8.32
N SER A 73 -10.47 -3.48 9.52
CA SER A 73 -11.35 -3.61 10.69
C SER A 73 -12.72 -2.96 10.50
N ARG A 74 -12.86 -2.02 9.56
CA ARG A 74 -14.14 -1.33 9.30
C ARG A 74 -15.03 -2.07 8.31
N SER A 75 -14.44 -2.72 7.28
CA SER A 75 -15.22 -3.25 6.16
C SER A 75 -15.00 -4.74 5.85
N HIS A 76 -13.98 -5.39 6.43
CA HIS A 76 -13.63 -6.81 6.24
C HIS A 76 -13.65 -7.30 4.77
N LYS A 77 -13.35 -6.43 3.81
CA LYS A 77 -13.24 -6.74 2.38
C LYS A 77 -11.93 -7.44 2.03
N SER A 78 -11.91 -8.08 0.87
CA SER A 78 -10.72 -8.73 0.30
C SER A 78 -9.84 -7.79 -0.52
N MET A 79 -10.30 -6.57 -0.80
CA MET A 79 -9.56 -5.56 -1.57
C MET A 79 -9.79 -4.16 -1.00
N TYR A 80 -8.71 -3.40 -0.86
CA TYR A 80 -8.73 -1.99 -0.42
C TYR A 80 -7.84 -1.13 -1.30
N VAL A 81 -8.29 0.11 -1.51
CA VAL A 81 -7.52 1.15 -2.18
C VAL A 81 -7.30 2.26 -1.17
N LEU A 82 -6.05 2.45 -0.77
CA LEU A 82 -5.56 3.51 0.09
C LEU A 82 -5.11 4.68 -0.77
N THR A 83 -5.70 5.84 -0.54
CA THR A 83 -5.40 7.07 -1.26
C THR A 83 -4.81 8.09 -0.30
N ALA A 84 -4.33 9.23 -0.80
CA ALA A 84 -3.82 10.32 0.04
C ALA A 84 -4.82 10.76 1.13
N ALA A 85 -6.12 10.60 0.87
CA ALA A 85 -7.18 10.90 1.84
C ALA A 85 -7.18 9.97 3.06
N ASP A 86 -6.69 8.74 2.92
CA ASP A 86 -6.60 7.76 4.02
C ASP A 86 -5.39 8.00 4.94
N PHE A 87 -4.43 8.82 4.50
CA PHE A 87 -3.22 9.18 5.25
C PHE A 87 -3.31 10.56 5.94
N ARG A 88 -4.45 11.24 5.87
CA ARG A 88 -4.67 12.59 6.39
C ARG A 88 -5.31 12.62 7.78
#